data_AF-Q8MVF9-F1
#
_entry.id   AF-Q8MVF9-F1
#
_cell.length_a   1.000
_cell.length_b   1.000
_cell.length_c   1.000
_cell.angle_alpha   90.00
_cell.angle_beta   90.00
_cell.angle_gamma   90.00
#
_symmetry.space_group_name_H-M   'P 1'
#
loop_
_entity.id
_entity.type
_entity.pdbx_description
1 polymer ?
#
loop_
_entity_poly.entity_id
_entity_poly.type
_entity_poly.pdbx_seq_one_letter_code
_entity_poly.pdbx_strand_id
1 'polypeptide(L)' 'MKAALVAIFFLAAVAYSMGRLTEQQCRTPVPSSMCVEDAKTRTIYSFNNNTNKCERVQDSCGEGINQFEKKRLLH' A
#
# COMPACT_ATOMS: atom_id res chain seq x y z
N MET A 1 -6.08 10.67 -37.10
CA MET A 1 -5.89 9.72 -35.97
C MET A 1 -4.53 9.95 -35.29
N LYS A 2 -4.31 11.12 -34.67
CA LYS A 2 -3.12 11.41 -33.86
C LYS A 2 -3.52 11.87 -32.45
N ALA A 3 -4.51 12.77 -32.38
CA ALA A 3 -5.09 13.23 -31.12
C ALA A 3 -5.70 12.10 -30.26
N ALA A 4 -6.39 11.13 -30.89
CA ALA A 4 -6.97 9.99 -30.17
C ALA A 4 -5.89 9.10 -29.52
N LEU A 5 -4.77 8.88 -30.20
CA LEU A 5 -3.66 8.09 -29.68
C LEU A 5 -3.01 8.80 -28.48
N VAL A 6 -2.78 10.11 -28.60
CA VAL A 6 -2.27 10.93 -27.50
C VAL A 6 -3.20 10.85 -26.27
N ALA A 7 -4.50 10.97 -26.47
CA ALA A 7 -5.48 10.86 -25.39
C ALA A 7 -5.43 9.50 -24.68
N ILE A 8 -5.30 8.39 -25.41
CA ILE A 8 -5.20 7.05 -24.83
C ILE A 8 -3.93 6.90 -23.98
N PHE A 9 -2.79 7.40 -24.46
CA PHE A 9 -1.54 7.37 -23.68
C PHE A 9 -1.65 8.16 -22.38
N PHE A 10 -2.27 9.34 -22.41
CA PHE A 10 -2.52 10.12 -21.20
C PHE A 10 -3.43 9.40 -20.22
N LEU A 11 -4.55 8.83 -20.70
CA LEU A 11 -5.46 8.07 -19.85
C LEU A 11 -4.79 6.83 -19.24
N ALA A 12 -3.94 6.13 -20.00
CA ALA A 12 -3.17 5.00 -19.50
C ALA A 12 -2.16 5.42 -18.43
N ALA A 13 -1.45 6.52 -18.62
CA ALA A 13 -0.51 7.05 -17.63
C ALA A 13 -1.20 7.49 -16.34
N VAL A 14 -2.36 8.16 -16.46
CA VAL A 14 -3.19 8.53 -15.31
C VAL A 14 -3.69 7.27 -14.61
N ALA A 15 -4.29 6.31 -15.31
CA ALA A 15 -4.76 5.07 -14.72
C ALA A 15 -3.63 4.27 -14.02
N TYR A 16 -2.42 4.30 -14.57
CA TYR A 16 -1.24 3.63 -13.99
C TYR A 16 -0.72 4.33 -12.72
N SER A 17 -0.89 5.65 -12.62
CA SER A 17 -0.46 6.43 -11.45
C SER A 17 -1.52 6.44 -10.34
N MET A 18 -2.80 6.29 -10.69
CA MET A 18 -3.89 6.14 -9.74
C MET A 18 -3.78 4.79 -9.02
N GLY A 19 -3.67 4.82 -7.69
CA GLY A 19 -3.54 3.62 -6.85
C GLY A 19 -2.13 3.35 -6.33
N ARG A 20 -1.16 4.21 -6.65
CA ARG A 20 0.13 4.26 -5.97
C ARG A 20 0.06 5.19 -4.77
N LEU A 21 0.65 4.75 -3.66
CA LEU A 21 0.92 5.62 -2.52
C LEU A 21 2.13 6.50 -2.85
N THR A 22 2.16 7.71 -2.29
CA THR A 22 3.40 8.49 -2.26
C THR A 22 4.44 7.78 -1.39
N GLU A 23 5.73 8.08 -1.60
CA GLU A 23 6.79 7.50 -0.75
C GLU A 23 6.58 7.83 0.73
N GLN A 24 6.15 9.05 1.04
CA GLN A 24 5.82 9.45 2.40
C GLN A 24 4.68 8.61 3.00
N GLN A 25 3.62 8.36 2.23
CA GLN A 25 2.53 7.51 2.69
C GLN A 25 3.00 6.07 2.89
N CYS A 26 3.85 5.55 2.01
CA CYS A 26 4.41 4.21 2.12
C CYS A 26 5.37 4.07 3.31
N ARG A 27 6.06 5.14 3.72
CA ARG A 27 6.95 5.12 4.90
C ARG A 27 6.25 5.49 6.21
N THR A 28 4.91 5.60 6.19
CA THR A 28 4.13 5.83 7.42
C THR A 28 4.37 4.68 8.40
N PRO A 29 4.72 4.96 9.67
CA PRO A 29 4.94 3.90 10.65
C PRO A 29 3.67 3.09 10.87
N VAL A 30 3.81 1.77 10.89
CA VAL A 30 2.73 0.88 11.32
C VAL A 30 2.88 0.63 12.81
N PRO A 31 1.87 1.00 13.62
CA PRO A 31 1.90 0.73 15.05
C PRO A 31 1.93 -0.78 15.25
N SER A 32 2.87 -1.26 16.08
CA SER A 32 2.83 -2.61 16.62
C SER A 32 1.60 -2.69 17.53
N SER A 33 0.47 -3.14 16.98
CA SER A 33 -0.80 -3.07 17.67
C SER A 33 -0.83 -4.09 18.81
N MET A 34 -0.92 -3.62 20.06
CA MET A 34 -1.49 -4.42 21.14
C MET A 34 -2.99 -4.49 20.88
N CYS A 35 -3.44 -5.60 20.32
CA CYS A 35 -4.85 -5.85 20.07
C CYS A 35 -5.58 -6.15 21.38
N VAL A 36 -6.81 -5.65 21.52
CA VAL A 36 -7.70 -6.11 22.59
C VAL A 36 -8.01 -7.60 22.41
N GLU A 37 -8.28 -8.34 23.48
CA GLU A 37 -8.36 -9.82 23.45
C GLU A 37 -9.34 -10.37 22.39
N ASP A 38 -10.44 -9.65 22.11
CA ASP A 38 -11.46 -10.05 21.13
C ASP A 38 -11.34 -9.32 19.77
N ALA A 39 -10.22 -8.64 19.51
CA ALA A 39 -10.04 -7.94 18.24
C ALA A 39 -9.94 -8.94 17.09
N LYS A 40 -10.66 -8.67 16.00
CA LYS A 40 -10.47 -9.42 14.76
C LYS A 40 -9.09 -9.08 14.17
N THR A 41 -8.16 -10.00 14.27
CA THR A 41 -6.83 -9.85 13.70
C THR A 41 -6.78 -10.27 12.23
N ARG A 42 -5.82 -9.72 11.50
CA ARG A 42 -5.55 -10.05 10.09
C ARG A 42 -4.06 -10.01 9.79
N THR A 43 -3.66 -10.74 8.76
CA THR A 43 -2.30 -10.62 8.22
C THR A 43 -2.26 -9.48 7.23
N ILE A 44 -1.43 -8.49 7.51
CA ILE A 44 -1.16 -7.39 6.59
C ILE A 44 0.26 -7.48 6.03
N TYR A 45 0.52 -6.66 5.03
CA TYR A 45 1.85 -6.30 4.54
C TYR A 45 2.05 -4.81 4.73
N SER A 46 3.25 -4.42 5.12
CA SER A 46 3.62 -3.03 5.36
C SER A 46 5.05 -2.78 4.94
N PHE A 47 5.34 -1.59 4.41
CA PHE A 47 6.69 -1.19 4.10
C PHE A 47 7.43 -0.73 5.36
N ASN A 48 8.53 -1.42 5.69
CA ASN A 48 9.38 -1.11 6.82
C ASN A 48 10.56 -0.23 6.37
N ASN A 49 10.65 0.97 6.93
CA ASN A 49 11.70 1.94 6.59
C ASN A 49 13.11 1.44 6.96
N ASN A 50 13.24 0.62 8.02
CA ASN A 50 14.53 0.14 8.50
C ASN A 50 15.13 -0.93 7.58
N THR A 51 14.29 -1.82 7.05
CA THR A 51 14.72 -2.90 6.14
C THR A 51 14.53 -2.55 4.67
N ASN A 52 13.85 -1.43 4.40
CA ASN A 52 13.50 -0.92 3.07
C ASN A 52 12.73 -1.95 2.23
N LYS A 53 11.87 -2.74 2.88
CA LYS A 53 11.13 -3.86 2.29
C LYS A 53 9.67 -3.86 2.72
N CYS A 54 8.83 -4.47 1.89
CA CYS A 54 7.45 -4.79 2.25
C CYS A 54 7.44 -6.12 3.03
N GLU A 55 7.14 -6.03 4.31
CA GLU A 55 7.18 -7.12 5.28
C GLU A 55 5.78 -7.54 5.68
N ARG A 56 5.64 -8.82 6.04
CA ARG A 56 4.39 -9.38 6.55
C ARG A 56 4.30 -9.08 8.05
N VAL A 57 3.15 -8.56 8.49
CA VAL A 57 2.82 -8.39 9.91
C VAL A 57 1.65 -9.30 10.23
N GLN A 58 1.86 -10.23 11.15
CA GLN A 58 0.82 -11.12 11.67
C GLN A 58 0.06 -10.43 12.80
N ASP A 59 -1.16 -10.89 13.04
CA ASP A 59 -2.01 -10.46 14.14
C ASP A 59 -2.24 -8.95 14.26
N SER A 60 -2.25 -8.25 13.12
CA SER A 60 -2.59 -6.82 13.10
C SER A 60 -4.09 -6.65 13.30
N CYS A 61 -4.48 -5.76 14.20
CA CYS A 61 -5.86 -5.25 14.31
C CYS A 61 -5.94 -3.76 13.96
N GLY A 62 -4.81 -3.14 13.61
CA GLY A 62 -4.74 -1.75 13.21
C GLY A 62 -5.28 -1.52 11.80
N GLU A 63 -5.51 -0.25 11.50
CA GLU A 63 -5.76 0.23 10.13
C GLU A 63 -4.80 1.37 9.83
N GLY A 64 -4.39 1.48 8.57
CA GLY A 64 -3.46 2.52 8.15
C GLY A 64 -3.15 2.45 6.66
N ILE A 65 -2.65 3.56 6.12
CA ILE A 65 -2.39 3.67 4.69
C ILE A 65 -1.25 2.73 4.23
N ASN A 66 -0.26 2.51 5.08
CA ASN A 66 0.85 1.57 4.86
C ASN A 66 0.51 0.14 5.34
N GLN A 67 -0.75 -0.28 5.19
CA GLN A 67 -1.21 -1.63 5.55
C GLN A 67 -2.02 -2.22 4.39
N PHE A 68 -1.62 -3.41 3.93
CA PHE A 68 -2.20 -4.06 2.76
C PHE A 68 -2.54 -5.52 3.06
N GLU A 69 -3.75 -5.98 2.71
CA GLU A 69 -4.16 -7.39 2.92
C GLU A 69 -3.43 -8.39 2.01
N LYS A 70 -2.90 -7.89 0.90
CA LYS A 70 -2.19 -8.69 -0.10
C LYS A 70 -0.80 -8.12 -0.27
N LYS A 71 0.16 -8.99 -0.56
CA LYS A 71 1.50 -8.59 -0.96
C LYS A 71 1.37 -7.87 -2.31
N ARG A 72 1.11 -6.57 -2.27
CA ARG A 72 1.06 -5.74 -3.48
C ARG A 72 2.52 -5.50 -3.87
N LEU A 73 2.89 -5.90 -5.07
CA LEU A 73 4.15 -5.45 -5.66
C LEU A 73 4.04 -3.93 -5.75
N LEU A 74 4.74 -3.22 -4.86
CA LEU A 74 4.96 -1.78 -4.97
C LEU A 74 5.81 -1.59 -6.25
N HIS A 75 5.13 -1.46 -7.39
CA HIS A 75 5.74 -0.97 -8.63
C HIS A 75 5.84 0.55 -8.58
#